data_AF-A0A966SXJ6-F1
#
_entry.id   AF-A0A966SXJ6-F1
#
_cell.length_a   1.000
_cell.length_b   1.000
_cell.length_c   1.000
_cell.angle_alpha   90.00
_cell.angle_beta   90.00
_cell.angle_gamma   90.00
#
_symmetry.space_group_name_H-M   'P 1'
#
loop_
_entity.id
_entity.type
_entity.pdbx_description
1 polymer ?
#
loop_
_entity_poly.entity_id
_entity_poly.type
_entity_poly.pdbx_seq_one_letter_code
_entity_poly.pdbx_strand_id
1 'polypeptide(L)'
;MVSTTSSAPPIDIGIPADRRAQIAQGLGRVLADSTVLYAKTHGFHWNVTGPMFNTLHLMFMGQYTELWNALDEIAVEGHEAVARTVRAVFELADGANDQPTADLLTQRLQIHEKTAWMLRSLLEG
;
A
#
# COMPACT_ATOMS: atom_id res chain seq x y z
N MET A 1 20.20 -29.80 -15.80
CA MET A 1 19.60 -28.47 -16.05
C MET A 1 18.12 -28.57 -15.73
N VAL A 2 17.72 -28.19 -14.51
CA VAL A 2 16.31 -28.19 -14.10
C VAL A 2 15.74 -26.81 -14.41
N SER A 3 14.78 -26.76 -15.33
CA SER A 3 14.06 -25.55 -15.72
C SER A 3 12.89 -25.37 -14.76
N THR A 4 12.97 -24.44 -13.81
CA THR A 4 11.87 -24.12 -12.89
C THR A 4 10.94 -23.09 -13.54
N THR A 5 9.92 -23.58 -14.26
CA THR A 5 8.80 -22.73 -14.67
C THR A 5 7.91 -22.48 -13.46
N SER A 6 7.90 -21.24 -12.96
CA SER A 6 6.92 -20.75 -11.99
C SER A 6 5.50 -21.06 -12.50
N SER A 7 4.69 -21.76 -11.71
CA SER A 7 3.35 -22.26 -12.11
C SER A 7 2.21 -21.30 -11.78
N ALA A 8 2.48 -20.17 -11.13
CA ALA A 8 1.48 -19.14 -10.94
C ALA A 8 1.22 -18.45 -12.29
N PRO A 9 -0.02 -18.46 -12.82
CA PRO A 9 -0.33 -17.73 -14.04
C PRO A 9 0.05 -16.27 -13.83
N PRO A 10 0.81 -15.66 -14.77
CA PRO A 10 1.10 -14.24 -14.68
C PRO A 10 -0.21 -13.48 -14.55
N ILE A 11 -0.29 -12.53 -13.61
CA ILE A 11 -1.43 -11.62 -13.52
C ILE A 11 -1.50 -10.88 -14.87
N ASP A 12 -2.39 -11.34 -15.74
CA ASP A 12 -2.64 -10.77 -17.06
C ASP A 12 -3.91 -9.94 -17.01
N ILE A 13 -3.73 -8.71 -16.53
CA ILE A 13 -4.76 -7.66 -16.52
C ILE A 13 -4.74 -6.85 -17.84
N GLY A 14 -4.10 -7.36 -18.90
CA GLY A 14 -3.94 -6.64 -20.16
C GLY A 14 -2.93 -5.47 -20.11
N ILE A 15 -2.16 -5.34 -19.03
CA ILE A 15 -1.14 -4.30 -18.85
C ILE A 15 0.25 -4.95 -18.83
N PRO A 16 1.18 -4.54 -19.72
CA PRO A 16 2.56 -5.04 -19.75
C PRO A 16 3.30 -4.87 -18.42
N ALA A 17 4.23 -5.78 -18.10
CA ALA A 17 4.92 -5.81 -16.81
C ALA A 17 5.72 -4.53 -16.49
N ASP A 18 6.38 -3.95 -17.49
CA ASP A 18 7.10 -2.68 -17.38
C ASP A 18 6.14 -1.51 -17.05
N ARG A 19 4.95 -1.52 -17.65
CA ARG A 19 3.90 -0.55 -17.35
C ARG A 19 3.34 -0.74 -15.94
N ARG A 20 3.12 -1.97 -15.49
CA ARG A 20 2.69 -2.24 -14.11
C ARG A 20 3.71 -1.74 -13.09
N ALA A 21 5.01 -1.91 -13.36
CA ALA A 21 6.07 -1.40 -12.48
C ALA A 21 6.08 0.14 -12.41
N GLN A 22 5.93 0.82 -13.55
CA GLN A 22 5.82 2.29 -13.60
C GLN A 22 4.57 2.79 -12.87
N ILE A 23 3.43 2.11 -13.04
CA ILE A 23 2.18 2.42 -12.35
C ILE A 23 2.36 2.25 -10.84
N ALA A 24 2.94 1.12 -10.38
CA ALA A 24 3.20 0.89 -8.96
C ALA A 24 4.11 1.97 -8.34
N GLN A 25 5.15 2.40 -9.06
CA GLN A 25 6.00 3.50 -8.63
C GLN A 25 5.23 4.84 -8.55
N GLY A 26 4.39 5.13 -9.53
CA GLY A 26 3.52 6.31 -9.54
C GLY A 26 2.52 6.30 -8.37
N LEU A 27 1.89 5.14 -8.10
CA LEU A 27 0.97 4.94 -6.99
C LEU A 27 1.64 5.18 -5.63
N GLY A 28 2.89 4.71 -5.46
CA GLY A 28 3.65 5.01 -4.24
C GLY A 28 3.87 6.51 -4.01
N ARG A 29 4.01 7.28 -5.10
CA ARG A 29 4.14 8.75 -5.02
C ARG A 29 2.81 9.43 -4.71
N VAL A 30 1.72 8.98 -5.33
CA VAL A 30 0.36 9.44 -5.01
C VAL A 30 0.03 9.18 -3.54
N LEU A 31 0.34 7.99 -3.01
CA LEU A 31 0.16 7.67 -1.59
C LEU A 31 0.91 8.63 -0.66
N ALA A 32 2.18 8.90 -0.98
CA ALA A 32 3.02 9.81 -0.20
C ALA A 32 2.47 11.25 -0.22
N ASP A 33 2.13 11.76 -1.41
CA ASP A 33 1.60 13.12 -1.57
C ASP A 33 0.22 13.26 -0.89
N SER A 34 -0.65 12.25 -1.00
CA SER A 34 -1.95 12.19 -0.32
C SER A 34 -1.81 12.15 1.21
N THR A 35 -0.81 11.45 1.75
CA THR A 35 -0.53 11.44 3.19
C THR A 35 -0.13 12.83 3.69
N VAL A 36 0.70 13.53 2.92
CA VAL A 36 1.08 14.92 3.23
C VAL A 36 -0.12 15.86 3.14
N LEU A 37 -0.98 15.69 2.14
CA LEU A 37 -2.19 16.50 1.99
C LEU A 37 -3.15 16.28 3.16
N TYR A 38 -3.39 15.02 3.56
CA TYR A 38 -4.19 14.66 4.72
C TYR A 38 -3.73 15.41 5.97
N ALA A 39 -2.42 15.35 6.27
CA ALA A 39 -1.85 16.02 7.44
C ALA A 39 -2.07 17.54 7.39
N LYS A 40 -1.98 18.15 6.20
CA LYS A 40 -2.22 19.60 6.01
C LYS A 40 -3.69 19.96 6.21
N THR A 41 -4.62 19.24 5.59
CA THR A 41 -6.06 19.52 5.72
C THR A 41 -6.54 19.33 7.15
N HIS A 42 -6.04 18.29 7.83
CA HIS A 42 -6.27 18.07 9.25
C HIS A 42 -5.69 19.20 10.11
N GLY A 43 -4.47 19.66 9.79
CA GLY A 43 -3.87 20.84 10.42
C GLY A 43 -4.70 22.10 10.24
N PHE A 44 -5.23 22.36 9.04
CA PHE A 44 -6.08 23.53 8.79
C PHE A 44 -7.41 23.44 9.53
N HIS A 45 -8.03 22.26 9.63
CA HIS A 45 -9.26 22.07 10.40
C HIS A 45 -9.13 22.54 11.85
N TRP A 46 -8.01 22.21 12.51
CA TRP A 46 -7.77 22.59 13.91
C TRP A 46 -7.33 24.04 14.11
N ASN A 47 -6.69 24.65 13.10
CA ASN A 47 -6.05 25.96 13.26
C ASN A 47 -6.75 27.10 12.50
N VAL A 48 -7.78 26.82 11.69
CA VAL A 48 -8.53 27.86 10.97
C VAL A 48 -9.26 28.79 11.94
N THR A 49 -9.24 30.09 11.65
CA THR A 49 -9.91 31.14 12.44
C THR A 49 -10.52 32.20 11.51
N GLY A 50 -11.32 33.11 12.08
CA GLY A 50 -11.89 34.26 11.35
C GLY A 50 -13.37 34.12 10.98
N PRO A 51 -13.93 35.08 10.22
CA PRO A 51 -15.37 35.19 9.97
C PRO A 51 -15.99 33.99 9.25
N MET A 52 -15.18 33.22 8.51
CA MET A 52 -15.60 32.01 7.78
C MET A 52 -15.30 30.70 8.54
N PHE A 53 -15.01 30.77 9.84
CA PHE A 53 -14.57 29.63 10.64
C PHE A 53 -15.41 28.36 10.38
N ASN A 54 -16.72 28.40 10.58
CA ASN A 54 -17.57 27.21 10.44
C ASN A 54 -17.50 26.59 9.04
N THR A 55 -17.57 27.41 7.99
CA THR A 55 -17.53 26.94 6.60
C THR A 55 -16.21 26.25 6.30
N LEU A 56 -15.09 26.88 6.63
CA LEU A 56 -13.76 26.33 6.35
C LEU A 56 -13.44 25.13 7.24
N HIS A 57 -13.80 25.18 8.52
CA HIS A 57 -13.62 24.09 9.47
C HIS A 57 -14.31 22.80 9.01
N LEU A 58 -15.58 22.90 8.59
CA LEU A 58 -16.34 21.76 8.05
C LEU A 58 -15.84 21.31 6.68
N MET A 59 -15.44 22.25 5.81
CA MET A 59 -14.83 21.91 4.51
C MET A 59 -13.55 21.10 4.68
N PHE A 60 -12.63 21.54 5.56
CA PHE A 60 -11.39 20.81 5.83
C PHE A 60 -11.65 19.47 6.52
N MET A 61 -12.70 19.37 7.35
CA MET A 61 -13.14 18.10 7.92
C MET A 61 -13.51 17.08 6.85
N GLY A 62 -14.39 17.47 5.93
CA GLY A 62 -14.76 16.60 4.81
C GLY A 62 -13.54 16.15 4.00
N GLN A 63 -12.63 17.07 3.69
CA GLN A 63 -11.42 16.77 2.92
C GLN A 63 -10.49 15.78 3.63
N TYR A 64 -10.16 16.00 4.91
CA TYR A 64 -9.24 15.08 5.59
C TYR A 64 -9.88 13.72 5.87
N THR A 65 -11.20 13.65 6.09
CA THR A 65 -11.91 12.38 6.27
C THR A 65 -11.94 11.56 4.98
N GLU A 66 -12.20 12.19 3.83
CA GLU A 66 -12.14 11.51 2.54
C GLU A 66 -10.72 10.98 2.25
N LEU A 67 -9.70 11.80 2.50
CA LEU A 67 -8.30 11.39 2.35
C LEU A 67 -7.93 10.26 3.31
N TRP A 68 -8.38 10.31 4.56
CA TRP A 68 -8.13 9.26 5.55
C TRP A 68 -8.62 7.90 5.05
N ASN A 69 -9.89 7.84 4.63
CA ASN A 69 -10.50 6.59 4.15
C ASN A 69 -9.76 6.05 2.91
N ALA A 70 -9.42 6.91 1.95
CA ALA A 70 -8.70 6.51 0.75
C ALA A 70 -7.27 6.02 1.05
N LEU A 71 -6.58 6.64 2.01
CA LEU A 71 -5.22 6.26 2.38
C LEU A 71 -5.17 4.87 3.02
N ASP A 72 -6.14 4.52 3.87
CA ASP A 72 -6.21 3.21 4.51
C ASP A 72 -6.43 2.09 3.47
N GLU A 73 -7.33 2.29 2.50
CA GLU A 73 -7.55 1.34 1.40
C GLU A 73 -6.29 1.12 0.56
N ILE A 74 -5.63 2.21 0.14
CA ILE A 74 -4.40 2.15 -0.65
C ILE A 74 -3.28 1.47 0.13
N ALA A 75 -3.19 1.71 1.45
CA ALA A 75 -2.20 1.08 2.30
C ALA A 75 -2.43 -0.44 2.40
N VAL A 76 -3.68 -0.89 2.60
CA VAL A 76 -4.03 -2.32 2.60
C VAL A 76 -3.58 -2.97 1.28
N GLU A 77 -3.99 -2.40 0.14
CA GLU A 77 -3.63 -2.94 -1.18
C GLU A 77 -2.11 -2.98 -1.40
N GLY A 78 -1.39 -1.94 -0.97
CA GLY A 78 0.07 -1.86 -1.05
C GLY A 78 0.75 -2.96 -0.24
N HIS A 79 0.32 -3.19 1.00
CA HIS A 79 0.83 -4.27 1.84
C HIS A 79 0.55 -5.64 1.23
N GLU A 80 -0.65 -5.88 0.70
CA GLU A 80 -0.99 -7.14 0.04
C GLU A 80 -0.21 -7.36 -1.27
N ALA A 81 0.06 -6.30 -2.04
CA ALA A 81 0.88 -6.38 -3.25
C ALA A 81 2.33 -6.78 -2.94
N VAL A 82 2.91 -6.22 -1.86
CA VAL A 82 4.24 -6.62 -1.40
C VAL A 82 4.22 -8.06 -0.92
N ALA A 83 3.21 -8.47 -0.13
CA ALA A 83 3.08 -9.86 0.33
C ALA A 83 3.03 -10.86 -0.84
N ARG A 84 2.26 -10.57 -1.90
CA ARG A 84 2.23 -11.38 -3.13
C ARG A 84 3.61 -11.49 -3.79
N THR A 85 4.33 -10.37 -3.89
CA THR A 85 5.68 -10.34 -4.46
C THR A 85 6.66 -11.16 -3.62
N VAL A 86 6.61 -11.00 -2.30
CA VAL A 86 7.47 -11.75 -1.36
C VAL A 86 7.26 -13.25 -1.50
N ARG A 87 6.00 -13.73 -1.58
CA ARG A 87 5.71 -15.16 -1.82
C ARG A 87 6.30 -15.66 -3.14
N ALA A 88 6.19 -14.89 -4.22
CA ALA A 88 6.77 -15.27 -5.50
C ALA A 88 8.31 -15.34 -5.48
N VAL A 89 8.97 -14.40 -4.79
CA VAL A 89 10.44 -14.40 -4.66
C VAL A 89 10.91 -15.49 -3.69
N PHE A 90 10.12 -15.82 -2.67
CA PHE A 90 10.43 -16.88 -1.71
C PHE A 90 10.62 -18.24 -2.42
N GLU A 91 9.70 -18.60 -3.32
CA GLU A 91 9.81 -19.83 -4.13
C GLU A 91 11.11 -19.90 -4.95
N LEU A 92 11.58 -18.74 -5.45
CA LEU A 92 12.84 -18.67 -6.19
C LEU A 92 14.06 -18.84 -5.27
N ALA A 93 14.03 -18.21 -4.10
CA ALA A 93 15.11 -18.32 -3.11
C ALA A 93 15.21 -19.73 -2.54
N ASP A 94 14.07 -20.35 -2.19
CA ASP A 94 14.01 -21.72 -1.68
C ASP A 94 14.49 -22.72 -2.74
N GLY A 95 14.00 -22.61 -3.99
CA GLY A 95 14.45 -23.44 -5.10
C GLY A 95 15.94 -23.29 -5.44
N ALA A 96 16.53 -22.13 -5.15
CA ALA A 96 17.97 -21.87 -5.31
C ALA A 96 18.82 -22.36 -4.11
N ASN A 97 18.20 -22.86 -3.05
CA ASN A 97 18.86 -23.09 -1.75
C ASN A 97 19.57 -21.83 -1.23
N ASP A 98 18.91 -20.68 -1.33
CA ASP A 98 19.35 -19.42 -0.73
C ASP A 98 18.54 -19.13 0.55
N GLN A 99 18.86 -19.89 1.60
CA GLN A 99 18.17 -19.80 2.90
C GLN A 99 18.28 -18.42 3.55
N PRO A 100 19.41 -17.68 3.48
CA PRO A 100 19.46 -16.31 3.98
C PRO A 100 18.42 -15.39 3.32
N THR A 101 18.26 -15.48 2.01
CA THR A 101 17.23 -14.69 1.29
C THR A 101 15.82 -15.17 1.66
N ALA A 102 15.60 -16.49 1.76
CA ALA A 102 14.30 -17.05 2.16
C ALA A 102 13.88 -16.62 3.58
N ASP A 103 14.80 -16.59 4.53
CA ASP A 103 14.55 -16.13 5.90
C ASP A 103 14.20 -14.63 5.93
N LEU A 104 14.98 -13.79 5.23
CA LEU A 104 14.69 -12.35 5.10
C LEU A 104 13.27 -12.13 4.53
N LEU A 105 12.91 -12.85 3.47
CA LEU A 105 11.59 -12.76 2.84
C LEU A 105 10.48 -13.18 3.80
N THR A 106 10.70 -14.22 4.60
CA THR A 106 9.73 -14.66 5.63
C THR A 106 9.46 -13.55 6.64
N GLN A 107 10.51 -12.91 7.16
CA GLN A 107 10.36 -11.79 8.10
C GLN A 107 9.60 -10.62 7.47
N ARG A 108 9.87 -10.29 6.21
CA ARG A 108 9.13 -9.24 5.49
C ARG A 108 7.67 -9.62 5.28
N LEU A 109 7.38 -10.86 4.90
CA LEU A 109 6.02 -11.34 4.67
C LEU A 109 5.16 -11.18 5.93
N GLN A 110 5.68 -11.58 7.09
CA GLN A 110 4.98 -11.45 8.37
C GLN A 110 4.55 -10.01 8.66
N ILE A 111 5.43 -9.04 8.42
CA ILE A 111 5.13 -7.62 8.62
C ILE A 111 3.99 -7.19 7.71
N HIS A 112 4.09 -7.48 6.40
CA HIS A 112 3.11 -7.01 5.44
C HIS A 112 1.74 -7.65 5.63
N GLU A 113 1.67 -8.95 5.90
CA GLU A 113 0.41 -9.64 6.17
C GLU A 113 -0.24 -9.19 7.47
N LYS A 114 0.54 -9.03 8.54
CA LYS A 114 0.03 -8.56 9.84
C LYS A 114 -0.53 -7.15 9.72
N THR A 115 0.18 -6.24 9.06
CA THR A 115 -0.29 -4.86 8.86
C THR A 115 -1.55 -4.84 7.98
N ALA A 116 -1.58 -5.58 6.87
CA ALA A 116 -2.77 -5.65 6.01
C ALA A 116 -4.00 -6.21 6.76
N TRP A 117 -3.82 -7.24 7.58
CA TRP A 117 -4.88 -7.79 8.42
C TRP A 117 -5.41 -6.76 9.43
N MET A 118 -4.51 -6.06 10.13
CA MET A 118 -4.91 -5.03 11.11
C MET A 118 -5.70 -3.90 10.45
N LEU A 119 -5.18 -3.36 9.34
CA LEU A 119 -5.84 -2.27 8.62
C LEU A 119 -7.21 -2.69 8.10
N ARG A 120 -7.32 -3.87 7.47
CA ARG A 120 -8.61 -4.42 7.03
C ARG A 120 -9.60 -4.56 8.19
N SER A 121 -9.16 -5.09 9.33
CA SER A 121 -10.01 -5.28 10.51
C SER A 121 -10.52 -3.95 11.10
N LEU A 122 -9.78 -2.85 10.90
CA LEU A 122 -10.21 -1.51 11.30
C LEU A 122 -11.22 -0.90 10.32
N LEU A 123 -11.16 -1.27 9.04
CA LEU A 123 -12.06 -0.75 7.99
C LEU A 123 -13.38 -1.53 7.89
N GLU A 124 -13.38 -2.82 8.24
CA GLU A 124 -14.54 -3.70 8.19
C GLU A 124 -15.36 -3.73 9.50
N GLY A 125 -14.94 -2.95 10.52
CA GLY A 125 -15.49 -2.95 11.88
C GLY A 125 -16.53 -1.88 12.19
#